data_AF-A0A7K2QLE9-F1
#
_entry.id   AF-A0A7K2QLE9-F1
#
_cell.length_a   1.000
_cell.length_b   1.000
_cell.length_c   1.000
_cell.angle_alpha   90.00
_cell.angle_beta   90.00
_cell.angle_gamma   90.00
#
_symmetry.space_group_name_H-M   'P 1'
#
loop_
_entity.id
_entity.type
_entity.pdbx_description
1 polymer ?
#
loop_
_entity_poly.entity_id
_entity_poly.type
_entity_poly.pdbx_seq_one_letter_code
_entity_poly.pdbx_strand_id
1 'polypeptide(L)' 'MDHRPRYVDCPRCDGPLAQFEGDIGGGSRVVTERDVTICGPCALDEAVRDTLALAPVPLDEWPTTATRLTWDDVPKAPC' A
#
# COMPACT_ATOMS: atom_id res chain seq x y z
N MET A 1 -21.96 -17.41 -7.09
CA MET A 1 -21.50 -16.57 -5.98
C MET A 1 -20.36 -15.69 -6.47
N ASP A 2 -20.57 -14.37 -6.38
CA ASP A 2 -19.63 -13.24 -6.42
C ASP A 2 -18.49 -13.17 -7.45
N HIS A 3 -18.77 -12.50 -8.57
CA HIS A 3 -17.78 -11.88 -9.47
C HIS A 3 -17.35 -10.51 -8.92
N ARG A 4 -16.72 -10.45 -7.75
CA ARG A 4 -15.98 -9.23 -7.38
C ARG A 4 -14.91 -9.03 -8.44
N PRO A 5 -14.89 -7.90 -9.17
CA PRO A 5 -13.81 -7.62 -10.10
C PRO A 5 -12.54 -7.57 -9.26
N ARG A 6 -11.72 -8.62 -9.38
CA ARG A 6 -10.36 -8.62 -8.85
C ARG A 6 -9.67 -7.51 -9.63
N TYR A 7 -9.46 -6.35 -9.00
CA TYR A 7 -8.45 -5.42 -9.50
C TYR A 7 -7.18 -6.24 -9.64
N VAL A 8 -6.79 -6.55 -10.88
CA VAL A 8 -5.59 -7.35 -11.15
C VAL A 8 -4.34 -6.56 -10.77
N ASP A 9 -4.42 -5.24 -10.94
CA ASP A 9 -3.32 -4.32 -10.71
C ASP A 9 -3.63 -3.41 -9.52
N CYS A 10 -2.59 -3.17 -8.72
CA CYS A 10 -2.60 -2.27 -7.59
C CYS A 10 -2.63 -0.83 -8.10
N PRO A 11 -3.64 -0.03 -7.76
CA PRO A 11 -3.77 1.33 -8.28
C PRO A 11 -2.62 2.25 -7.84
N ARG A 12 -1.87 1.89 -6.78
CA ARG A 12 -0.75 2.69 -6.27
C ARG A 12 0.56 2.49 -7.02
N CYS A 13 0.77 1.35 -7.68
CA CYS A 13 2.07 1.04 -8.29
C CYS A 13 1.98 0.27 -9.61
N ASP A 14 0.78 0.02 -10.12
CA ASP A 14 0.48 -0.82 -11.29
C ASP A 14 1.06 -2.24 -11.23
N GLY A 15 1.44 -2.71 -10.04
CA GLY A 15 1.93 -4.06 -9.81
C GLY A 15 0.79 -5.01 -9.46
N PRO A 16 1.01 -6.33 -9.41
CA PRO A 16 -0.06 -7.28 -9.10
C PRO A 16 -0.67 -7.00 -7.71
N LEU A 17 -2.00 -6.93 -7.63
CA LEU A 17 -2.69 -6.68 -6.36
C LEU A 17 -2.46 -7.81 -5.36
N ALA A 18 -2.52 -9.06 -5.82
CA ALA A 18 -2.23 -10.27 -5.06
C ALA A 18 -0.83 -10.78 -5.40
N GLN A 19 0.01 -11.02 -4.39
CA GLN A 19 1.38 -11.50 -4.56
C GLN A 19 1.48 -13.03 -4.52
N PHE A 20 0.51 -13.70 -3.91
CA PHE A 20 0.43 -15.16 -3.78
C PHE A 20 -1.03 -15.62 -3.73
N GLU A 21 -1.27 -16.93 -3.86
CA GLU A 21 -2.62 -17.49 -3.77
C GLU A 21 -3.22 -17.27 -2.38
N GLY A 22 -4.40 -16.64 -2.33
CA GLY A 22 -5.06 -16.26 -1.08
C GLY A 22 -4.65 -14.90 -0.52
N ASP A 23 -3.73 -14.18 -1.18
CA ASP A 23 -3.44 -12.78 -0.85
C ASP A 23 -4.65 -11.90 -1.25
N ILE A 24 -5.26 -11.26 -0.25
CA ILE A 24 -6.40 -10.38 -0.44
C ILE A 24 -5.99 -8.91 -0.64
N GLY A 25 -4.69 -8.61 -0.64
CA GLY A 25 -4.15 -7.26 -0.62
C GLY A 25 -4.29 -6.60 0.77
N GLY A 26 -3.82 -5.36 0.86
CA GLY A 26 -4.02 -4.50 2.03
C GLY A 26 -5.02 -3.38 1.74
N GLY A 27 -5.74 -2.94 2.77
CA GLY A 27 -6.54 -1.71 2.68
C GLY A 27 -5.63 -0.48 2.78
N SER A 28 -5.86 0.54 1.95
CA SER A 28 -5.13 1.80 2.09
C SER A 28 -5.48 2.50 3.41
N ARG A 29 -4.46 2.86 4.19
CA ARG A 29 -4.57 3.57 5.48
C ARG A 29 -4.80 5.07 5.32
N VAL A 30 -4.55 5.60 4.12
CA VAL A 30 -4.60 7.03 3.79
C VAL A 30 -6.04 7.54 3.63
N VAL A 31 -6.96 6.66 3.28
CA VAL A 31 -8.35 7.01 2.99
C VAL A 31 -9.25 6.56 4.12
N THR A 32 -9.62 7.51 5.00
CA THR A 32 -10.68 7.32 6.00
C THR A 32 -12.06 7.06 5.39
N GLU A 33 -12.24 7.30 4.08
CA GLU A 33 -13.58 7.29 3.44
C GLU A 33 -13.76 6.31 2.26
N ARG A 34 -12.78 5.48 1.88
CA ARG A 34 -12.97 4.50 0.78
C ARG A 34 -12.22 3.18 1.00
N ASP A 35 -12.92 2.06 0.83
CA ASP A 35 -12.43 0.68 0.80
C ASP A 35 -11.51 0.41 -0.43
N VAL A 36 -10.41 1.14 -0.57
CA VAL A 36 -9.45 0.94 -1.67
C VAL A 36 -8.47 -0.17 -1.28
N THR A 37 -8.51 -1.27 -2.03
CA THR A 37 -7.52 -2.35 -1.91
C THR A 37 -6.26 -2.01 -2.71
N ILE A 38 -5.10 -2.17 -2.09
CA ILE A 38 -3.75 -2.02 -2.66
C ILE A 38 -2.95 -3.31 -2.42
N CYS A 39 -1.81 -3.49 -3.10
CA CYS A 39 -0.97 -4.66 -2.87
C CYS A 39 -0.31 -4.60 -1.47
N GLY A 40 0.03 -5.77 -0.93
CA GLY A 40 0.72 -5.89 0.37
C GLY A 40 1.96 -4.99 0.52
N PRO A 41 2.87 -4.91 -0.47
CA PRO A 41 4.01 -4.00 -0.42
C PRO A 41 3.64 -2.51 -0.31
N CYS A 42 2.59 -2.08 -1.01
CA CYS A 42 2.10 -0.71 -0.93
C CYS A 42 1.42 -0.42 0.41
N ALA A 43 0.71 -1.39 0.99
CA ALA A 43 0.16 -1.27 2.33
C ALA A 43 1.25 -1.23 3.41
N LEU A 44 2.35 -1.96 3.23
CA LEU A 44 3.52 -1.90 4.10
C LEU A 44 4.18 -0.51 4.02
N ASP A 45 4.43 -0.02 2.81
CA ASP A 45 4.98 1.31 2.56
C ASP A 45 4.15 2.41 3.22
N GLU A 46 2.82 2.31 3.18
CA GLU A 46 1.94 3.22 3.94
C GLU A 46 2.16 3.16 5.45
N ALA A 47 2.28 1.97 6.05
CA ALA A 47 2.56 1.84 7.49
C ALA A 47 3.90 2.45 7.87
N VAL A 48 4.91 2.28 7.02
CA VAL A 48 6.25 2.83 7.27
C VAL A 48 6.23 4.35 7.14
N ARG A 49 5.57 4.91 6.11
CA ARG A 49 5.39 6.36 5.97
C ARG A 49 4.68 6.97 7.18
N ASP A 50 3.61 6.34 7.65
CA ASP A 50 2.87 6.75 8.84
C ASP A 50 3.77 6.75 10.08
N THR A 51 4.56 5.68 10.27
CA THR A 51 5.54 5.59 11.37
C THR A 51 6.59 6.70 11.33
N LEU A 52 7.02 7.08 10.11
CA LEU A 52 7.98 8.16 9.88
C LEU A 52 7.35 9.56 9.90
N ALA A 53 6.06 9.68 10.21
CA ALA A 53 5.28 10.93 10.16
C ALA A 53 5.36 11.64 8.79
N LEU A 54 5.53 10.88 7.71
CA LEU A 54 5.49 11.40 6.35
C LEU A 54 4.05 11.59 5.90
N ALA A 55 3.80 12.61 5.09
CA ALA A 55 2.49 12.82 4.50
C ALA A 55 2.06 11.57 3.70
N PRO A 56 0.77 11.24 3.65
CA PRO A 56 0.28 10.21 2.74
C PRO A 56 0.56 10.57 1.29
N VAL A 57 0.58 9.57 0.39
CA VAL A 57 0.62 9.83 -1.06
C VAL A 57 -0.82 10.04 -1.55
N PRO A 58 -1.18 11.22 -2.10
CA PRO A 58 -2.50 11.49 -2.67
C PRO A 58 -2.86 10.51 -3.80
N LEU A 59 -4.16 10.24 -3.98
CA LEU A 59 -4.64 9.30 -5.01
C LEU A 59 -4.35 9.76 -6.44
N ASP A 60 -4.33 11.06 -6.69
CA ASP A 60 -4.01 11.67 -7.98
C ASP A 60 -2.51 11.60 -8.32
N GLU A 61 -1.67 11.25 -7.34
CA GLU A 61 -0.24 10.98 -7.52
C GLU A 61 0.05 9.49 -7.74
N TRP A 62 -0.98 8.65 -7.83
CA TRP A 62 -0.84 7.23 -8.15
C TRP A 62 -0.95 7.00 -9.67
N PRO A 63 -0.19 6.05 -10.26
CA PRO A 63 0.79 5.16 -9.63
C PRO A 63 2.11 5.88 -9.30
N THR A 64 2.74 5.51 -8.18
CA THR A 64 4.09 5.99 -7.82
C THR A 64 5.16 5.00 -8.28
N THR A 65 6.12 5.48 -9.06
CA THR A 65 7.30 4.71 -9.51
C THR A 65 8.51 4.89 -8.58
N ALA A 66 8.33 5.57 -7.43
CA ALA A 66 9.39 5.78 -6.45
C ALA A 66 9.72 4.50 -5.67
N THR A 67 10.91 4.47 -5.06
CA THR A 67 11.33 3.39 -4.15
C THR A 67 10.39 3.31 -2.95
N ARG A 68 9.86 2.10 -2.67
CA ARG A 68 9.03 1.83 -1.49
C ARG A 68 9.86 1.87 -0.21
N LEU A 69 9.29 2.41 0.85
CA LEU A 69 9.83 2.34 2.19
C LEU A 69 9.50 0.99 2.84
N THR A 70 10.37 0.59 3.74
CA THR A 70 10.36 -0.66 4.49
C THR A 70 10.69 -0.38 5.96
N TRP A 71 10.51 -1.36 6.83
CA TRP A 71 10.85 -1.19 8.24
C TRP A 71 12.34 -0.89 8.49
N ASP A 72 13.23 -1.18 7.53
CA ASP A 72 14.65 -0.80 7.63
C ASP A 72 14.87 0.71 7.52
N ASP A 73 13.92 1.44 6.95
CA ASP A 73 13.95 2.91 6.82
C ASP A 73 13.51 3.62 8.11
N VAL A 74 12.92 2.90 9.07
CA VAL A 74 12.49 3.45 10.36
C VAL A 74 13.72 3.55 11.29
N PRO A 75 14.05 4.75 11.82
CA PRO A 75 15.13 4.90 12.78
C PRO A 75 14.92 4.00 13.99
N LYS A 76 15.85 3.09 14.22
CA LYS A 76 15.86 2.25 15.43
C LYS A 76 16.20 3.16 16.61
N ALA A 77 15.35 3.20 17.62
CA ALA A 77 15.67 3.88 18.86
C ALA A 77 16.99 3.30 19.44
N PRO A 78 17.92 4.13 19.93
CA PRO A 78 19.07 3.62 20.65
C PRO A 78 18.57 2.86 21.88
N CYS A 79 19.06 1.63 22.06
CA CYS A 79 18.76 0.77 23.21
C CYS A 79 19.18 1.40 24.53
#